data_AF-A0A4U1FE40-F1
#
_entry.id   AF-A0A4U1FE40-F1
#
_cell.length_a   1.000
_cell.length_b   1.000
_cell.length_c   1.000
_cell.angle_alpha   90.00
_cell.angle_beta   90.00
_cell.angle_gamma   90.00
#
_symmetry.space_group_name_H-M   'P 1'
#
loop_
_entity.id
_entity.type
_entity.pdbx_description
1 polymer ?
#
loop_
_entity_poly.entity_id
_entity_poly.type
_entity_poly.pdbx_seq_one_letter_code
_entity_poly.pdbx_strand_id
1 'polypeptide(L)'
;MPKGKKAQGKKVAPAPAAVKKKQQAKKVINLLFEKRPKNFGIGQDIQPKRDLTHFVKRPRYIQLQWQILYKQLKVPPAFNQFTQALDRQTATHLLKLAHKYRPEMKQEKKQRPPVLQAGVNTVPTLVENKKAQLVVIVHDMDPIELVVFLPALCCKMGDPYCIIKGMARLGHVVHRKTCTTIAFTQVNSEDKRALAKLVEAIRTDYDDDMTTSAFTGEATSLVQNQGLTLPSWKRQRPKSCLPNWP
;
A
#
# COMPACT_ATOMS: atom_id res chain seq x y z
N MET A 1 -21.25 71.12 -61.60
CA MET A 1 -21.42 70.33 -62.85
C MET A 1 -20.08 70.33 -63.57
N PRO A 2 -19.57 69.23 -64.17
CA PRO A 2 -20.31 68.14 -64.79
C PRO A 2 -20.07 66.73 -64.22
N LYS A 3 -21.21 66.04 -64.07
CA LYS A 3 -21.53 64.65 -64.46
C LYS A 3 -20.63 63.50 -63.98
N GLY A 4 -21.17 62.75 -63.02
CA GLY A 4 -20.67 61.44 -62.63
C GLY A 4 -20.97 60.33 -63.64
N LYS A 5 -20.46 59.14 -63.33
CA LYS A 5 -21.00 57.85 -63.79
C LYS A 5 -20.94 56.82 -62.66
N LYS A 6 -21.98 56.00 -62.66
CA LYS A 6 -22.47 55.09 -61.64
C LYS A 6 -21.62 53.82 -61.52
N ALA A 7 -21.57 53.33 -60.28
CA ALA A 7 -21.72 51.96 -59.80
C ALA A 7 -21.15 50.79 -60.61
N GLN A 8 -20.31 49.99 -59.95
CA GLN A 8 -20.40 48.52 -60.00
C GLN A 8 -19.75 47.87 -58.76
N GLY A 9 -20.60 47.21 -57.97
CA GLY A 9 -20.39 46.03 -57.12
C GLY A 9 -19.10 45.84 -56.32
N LYS A 10 -19.25 45.70 -54.99
CA LYS A 10 -18.31 45.03 -54.06
C LYS A 10 -17.71 43.76 -54.71
N LYS A 11 -16.43 43.81 -55.08
CA LYS A 11 -15.64 42.59 -55.29
C LYS A 11 -15.23 42.04 -53.93
N VAL A 12 -15.93 40.97 -53.54
CA VAL A 12 -15.63 40.11 -52.40
C VAL A 12 -14.16 39.68 -52.47
N ALA A 13 -13.49 39.70 -51.32
CA ALA A 13 -12.10 39.28 -51.20
C ALA A 13 -11.91 37.86 -51.76
N PRO A 14 -10.81 37.58 -52.48
CA PRO A 14 -10.52 36.25 -52.96
C PRO A 14 -10.40 35.29 -51.78
N ALA A 15 -11.08 34.15 -51.86
CA ALA A 15 -11.03 33.09 -50.87
C ALA A 15 -9.57 32.67 -50.60
N PRO A 16 -9.21 32.33 -49.35
CA PRO A 16 -7.85 31.96 -49.00
C PRO A 16 -7.40 30.80 -49.88
N ALA A 17 -6.23 30.97 -50.50
CA ALA A 17 -5.58 29.95 -51.31
C ALA A 17 -5.65 28.62 -50.56
N ALA A 18 -6.43 27.70 -51.12
CA ALA A 18 -6.59 26.35 -50.61
C ALA A 18 -5.22 25.82 -50.23
N VAL A 19 -5.09 25.45 -48.96
CA VAL A 19 -3.94 24.75 -48.38
C VAL A 19 -3.40 23.82 -49.45
N LYS A 20 -2.22 24.16 -50.00
CA LYS A 20 -1.49 23.26 -50.89
C LYS A 20 -1.45 21.93 -50.16
N LYS A 21 -2.24 20.95 -50.62
CA LYS A 21 -2.08 19.55 -50.22
C LYS A 21 -0.60 19.30 -50.44
N LYS A 22 0.16 19.14 -49.34
CA LYS A 22 1.52 18.59 -49.42
C LYS A 22 1.35 17.34 -50.26
N GLN A 23 1.88 17.39 -51.48
CA GLN A 23 1.95 16.23 -52.33
C GLN A 23 2.70 15.20 -51.49
N GLN A 24 1.98 14.18 -51.03
CA GLN A 24 2.61 13.06 -50.34
C GLN A 24 3.60 12.50 -51.34
N ALA A 25 4.90 12.67 -51.06
CA ALA A 25 5.94 12.05 -51.85
C ALA A 25 5.54 10.58 -52.02
N LYS A 26 5.36 10.14 -53.28
CA LYS A 26 5.08 8.74 -53.58
C LYS A 26 6.21 7.96 -52.94
N LYS A 27 5.91 7.25 -51.84
CA LYS A 27 6.86 6.38 -51.16
C LYS A 27 7.36 5.43 -52.24
N VAL A 28 8.66 5.46 -52.54
CA VAL A 28 9.28 4.48 -53.45
C VAL A 28 9.00 3.11 -52.82
N ILE A 29 8.04 2.38 -53.38
CA ILE A 29 7.71 1.03 -52.91
C ILE A 29 8.82 0.15 -53.46
N ASN A 30 9.81 -0.16 -52.60
CA ASN A 30 10.78 -1.19 -52.92
C ASN A 30 10.03 -2.51 -53.08
N LEU A 31 9.89 -2.97 -54.33
CA LEU A 31 9.26 -4.25 -54.70
C LEU A 31 9.90 -5.45 -53.99
N LEU A 32 11.15 -5.32 -53.53
CA LEU A 32 11.89 -6.34 -52.79
C LEU A 32 11.38 -6.56 -51.35
N PHE A 33 10.65 -5.61 -50.75
CA PHE A 33 10.15 -5.73 -49.39
C PHE A 33 8.64 -5.97 -49.35
N GLU A 34 8.27 -7.23 -49.18
CA GLU A 34 6.88 -7.66 -48.99
C GLU A 34 6.52 -7.75 -47.51
N LYS A 35 5.28 -7.37 -47.15
CA LYS A 35 4.75 -7.60 -45.81
C LYS A 35 4.42 -9.09 -45.65
N ARG A 36 5.15 -9.80 -44.80
CA ARG A 36 4.92 -11.22 -44.45
C ARG A 36 4.45 -11.35 -43.00
N PRO A 37 3.15 -11.12 -42.71
CA PRO A 37 2.62 -11.24 -41.35
C PRO A 37 2.56 -12.71 -40.95
N LYS A 38 2.98 -13.02 -39.72
CA LYS A 38 2.84 -14.36 -39.12
C LYS A 38 1.48 -14.51 -38.45
N ASN A 39 0.89 -15.69 -38.56
CA ASN A 39 -0.35 -16.06 -37.89
C ASN A 39 -0.03 -16.87 -36.63
N PHE A 40 -0.25 -16.28 -35.45
CA PHE A 40 0.02 -16.92 -34.16
C PHE A 40 -1.19 -17.66 -33.57
N GLY A 41 -2.18 -18.00 -34.40
CA GLY A 41 -3.28 -18.88 -34.04
C GLY A 41 -2.81 -20.29 -33.68
N ILE A 42 -3.71 -21.08 -33.08
CA ILE A 42 -3.41 -22.45 -32.66
C ILE A 42 -3.05 -23.29 -33.90
N GLY A 43 -1.88 -23.94 -33.87
CA GLY A 43 -1.42 -24.83 -34.96
C GLY A 43 -0.84 -24.12 -36.19
N GLN A 44 -0.59 -22.81 -36.13
CA GLN A 44 0.00 -22.02 -37.21
C GLN A 44 1.48 -21.72 -36.91
N ASP A 45 1.92 -20.47 -37.00
CA ASP A 45 3.30 -20.07 -36.73
C ASP A 45 3.67 -20.20 -35.24
N ILE A 46 4.98 -20.35 -34.97
CA ILE A 46 5.52 -20.42 -33.60
C ILE A 46 5.13 -19.17 -32.82
N GLN A 47 4.55 -19.37 -31.64
CA GLN A 47 4.16 -18.28 -30.74
C GLN A 47 5.37 -17.37 -30.41
N PRO A 48 5.17 -16.04 -30.36
CA PRO A 48 6.22 -15.14 -29.94
C PRO A 48 6.57 -15.35 -28.46
N LYS A 49 7.75 -14.88 -28.05
CA LYS A 49 8.11 -14.83 -26.63
C LYS A 49 7.13 -13.90 -25.91
N ARG A 50 6.39 -14.44 -24.93
CA ARG A 50 5.45 -13.70 -24.08
C ARG A 50 5.94 -13.69 -22.64
N ASP A 51 5.35 -12.86 -21.82
CA ASP A 51 5.58 -12.92 -20.38
C ASP A 51 5.05 -14.26 -19.84
N LEU A 52 5.97 -15.05 -19.27
CA LEU A 52 5.69 -16.36 -18.67
C LEU A 52 5.76 -16.33 -17.14
N THR A 53 5.97 -15.17 -16.50
CA THR A 53 6.16 -15.02 -15.05
C THR A 53 5.10 -15.70 -14.18
N HIS A 54 3.85 -15.79 -14.68
CA HIS A 54 2.76 -16.49 -14.00
C HIS A 54 2.83 -18.03 -14.13
N PHE A 55 3.39 -18.54 -15.24
CA PHE A 55 3.48 -19.97 -15.55
C PHE A 55 4.83 -20.59 -15.17
N VAL A 56 5.81 -19.76 -14.79
CA VAL A 56 7.09 -20.23 -14.27
C VAL A 56 6.87 -20.94 -12.94
N LYS A 57 7.42 -22.16 -12.82
CA LYS A 57 7.51 -22.87 -11.55
C LYS A 57 8.41 -22.09 -10.60
N ARG A 58 7.80 -21.38 -9.65
CA ARG A 58 8.52 -20.55 -8.67
C ARG A 58 9.33 -21.41 -7.69
N PRO A 59 10.51 -20.92 -7.22
CA PRO A 59 11.25 -21.54 -6.13
C PRO A 59 10.40 -21.78 -4.88
N ARG A 60 10.70 -22.83 -4.12
CA ARG A 60 9.90 -23.25 -2.94
C ARG A 60 9.75 -22.14 -1.89
N TYR A 61 10.77 -21.34 -1.61
CA TYR A 61 10.68 -20.26 -0.62
C TYR A 61 9.69 -19.15 -1.02
N ILE A 62 9.60 -18.84 -2.33
CA ILE A 62 8.58 -17.91 -2.85
C ILE A 62 7.21 -18.55 -2.73
N GLN A 63 7.07 -19.84 -3.05
CA GLN A 63 5.80 -20.54 -2.90
C GLN A 63 5.31 -20.51 -1.44
N LEU A 64 6.20 -20.79 -0.47
CA LEU A 64 5.91 -20.77 0.96
C LEU A 64 5.49 -19.37 1.45
N GLN A 65 6.23 -18.33 1.06
CA GLN A 65 5.90 -16.94 1.43
C GLN A 65 4.56 -16.47 0.82
N TRP A 66 4.18 -16.99 -0.34
CA TRP A 66 2.95 -16.62 -1.05
C TRP A 66 1.77 -17.53 -0.71
N GLN A 67 1.94 -18.50 0.19
CA GLN A 67 0.80 -19.26 0.69
C GLN A 67 -0.17 -18.31 1.38
N ILE A 68 -1.41 -18.33 0.92
CA ILE A 68 -2.46 -17.37 1.30
C ILE A 68 -3.07 -17.75 2.67
N LEU A 69 -2.37 -18.56 3.47
CA LEU A 69 -2.91 -19.23 4.66
C LEU A 69 -3.56 -18.24 5.64
N TYR A 70 -2.87 -17.14 5.95
CA TYR A 70 -3.35 -16.09 6.86
C TYR A 70 -4.63 -15.38 6.41
N LYS A 71 -4.93 -15.35 5.10
CA LYS A 71 -6.14 -14.71 4.56
C LYS A 71 -7.34 -15.65 4.47
N GLN A 72 -7.09 -16.96 4.47
CA GLN A 72 -8.12 -17.99 4.37
C GLN A 72 -8.60 -18.47 5.75
N LEU A 73 -7.73 -18.42 6.74
CA LEU A 73 -8.09 -18.74 8.12
C LEU A 73 -8.85 -17.58 8.75
N LYS A 74 -9.74 -17.92 9.69
CA LYS A 74 -10.36 -16.94 10.58
C LYS A 74 -9.30 -16.47 11.56
N VAL A 75 -8.99 -15.18 11.52
CA VAL A 75 -7.95 -14.59 12.37
C VAL A 75 -8.58 -14.14 13.69
N PRO A 76 -8.07 -14.59 14.85
CA PRO A 76 -8.52 -14.11 16.14
C PRO A 76 -8.37 -12.58 16.25
N PRO A 77 -9.28 -11.89 16.95
CA PRO A 77 -9.26 -10.44 17.03
C PRO A 77 -7.96 -9.86 17.59
N ALA A 78 -7.33 -10.55 18.55
CA ALA A 78 -6.05 -10.17 19.13
C ALA A 78 -4.89 -10.15 18.12
N PHE A 79 -5.00 -10.87 17.00
CA PHE A 79 -4.06 -10.77 15.88
C PHE A 79 -4.56 -9.80 14.82
N ASN A 80 -5.89 -9.75 14.60
CA ASN A 80 -6.50 -8.91 13.59
C ASN A 80 -6.29 -7.40 13.86
N GLN A 81 -6.14 -6.98 15.11
CA GLN A 81 -5.82 -5.60 15.48
C GLN A 81 -4.57 -5.07 14.75
N PHE A 82 -3.57 -5.91 14.50
CA PHE A 82 -2.34 -5.50 13.80
C PHE A 82 -2.53 -5.29 12.30
N THR A 83 -3.64 -5.76 11.72
CA THR A 83 -3.97 -5.44 10.32
C THR A 83 -4.45 -3.99 10.16
N GLN A 84 -5.06 -3.44 11.22
CA GLN A 84 -5.59 -2.09 11.28
C GLN A 84 -4.50 -1.12 11.78
N ALA A 85 -3.78 -0.53 10.83
CA ALA A 85 -2.71 0.41 11.12
C ALA A 85 -3.09 1.84 10.73
N LEU A 86 -2.47 2.79 11.43
CA LEU A 86 -2.64 4.23 11.29
C LEU A 86 -2.50 4.66 9.82
N ASP A 87 -3.31 5.65 9.43
CA ASP A 87 -3.31 6.18 8.08
C ASP A 87 -1.94 6.78 7.71
N ARG A 88 -1.71 6.89 6.40
CA ARG A 88 -0.41 7.34 5.88
C ARG A 88 -0.05 8.77 6.31
N GLN A 89 -1.01 9.67 6.43
CA GLN A 89 -0.77 11.08 6.72
C GLN A 89 -0.42 11.26 8.20
N THR A 90 -1.24 10.72 9.09
CA THR A 90 -0.99 10.78 10.54
C THR A 90 0.32 10.07 10.91
N ALA A 91 0.60 8.92 10.27
CA ALA A 91 1.89 8.24 10.44
C ALA A 91 3.09 9.10 10.00
N THR A 92 2.97 9.90 8.94
CA THR A 92 4.08 10.81 8.57
C THR A 92 4.27 11.95 9.56
N HIS A 93 3.19 12.49 10.14
CA HIS A 93 3.28 13.53 11.17
C HIS A 93 3.90 13.00 12.46
N LEU A 94 3.47 11.82 12.91
CA LEU A 94 4.05 11.15 14.07
C LEU A 94 5.53 10.88 13.87
N LEU A 95 5.93 10.32 12.72
CA LEU A 95 7.33 10.05 12.45
C LEU A 95 8.17 11.33 12.36
N LYS A 96 7.67 12.40 11.74
CA LYS A 96 8.35 13.70 11.72
C LYS A 96 8.64 14.21 13.14
N LEU A 97 7.69 14.05 14.06
CA LEU A 97 7.90 14.38 15.47
C LEU A 97 8.93 13.43 16.10
N ALA A 98 8.81 12.12 15.88
CA ALA A 98 9.74 11.12 16.39
C ALA A 98 11.21 11.35 15.92
N HIS A 99 11.39 11.87 14.70
CA HIS A 99 12.70 12.25 14.18
C HIS A 99 13.40 13.36 14.97
N LYS A 100 12.66 14.20 15.72
CA LYS A 100 13.24 15.22 16.61
C LYS A 100 13.78 14.62 17.91
N TYR A 101 13.14 13.55 18.41
CA TYR A 101 13.44 12.92 19.70
C TYR A 101 14.32 11.66 19.57
N ARG A 102 15.16 11.60 18.54
CA ARG A 102 15.99 10.43 18.27
C ARG A 102 17.03 10.20 19.37
N PRO A 103 17.33 8.94 19.71
CA PRO A 103 18.43 8.64 20.61
C PRO A 103 19.77 9.01 20.00
N GLU A 104 20.66 9.54 20.84
CA GLU A 104 22.00 9.97 20.43
C GLU A 104 22.85 8.79 19.93
N MET A 105 23.75 9.09 18.97
CA MET A 105 24.81 8.16 18.60
C MET A 105 25.90 8.15 19.68
N LYS A 106 26.64 7.03 19.80
CA LYS A 106 27.65 6.82 20.87
C LYS A 106 28.71 7.94 20.99
N GLN A 107 28.88 8.79 19.97
CA GLN A 107 29.87 9.86 19.88
C GLN A 107 29.41 11.21 20.46
N GLU A 108 28.11 11.42 20.68
CA GLU A 108 27.56 12.69 21.15
C GLU A 108 26.82 12.43 22.47
N LYS A 109 27.38 12.83 23.62
CA LYS A 109 26.81 12.56 24.96
C LYS A 109 26.77 13.79 25.87
N LYS A 110 26.67 15.00 25.31
CA LYS A 110 27.02 16.21 26.08
C LYS A 110 25.87 17.08 26.59
N GLN A 111 24.61 16.81 26.29
CA GLN A 111 23.45 17.41 26.99
C GLN A 111 22.20 16.64 26.55
N ARG A 112 21.53 15.90 27.45
CA ARG A 112 20.50 14.91 27.07
C ARG A 112 19.13 15.56 26.92
N PRO A 113 18.62 15.81 25.69
CA PRO A 113 17.20 16.07 25.50
C PRO A 113 16.38 14.84 25.94
N PRO A 114 15.06 14.97 26.16
CA PRO A 114 14.22 13.79 26.34
C PRO A 114 14.31 12.92 25.08
N VAL A 115 14.50 11.62 25.27
CA VAL A 115 14.75 10.67 24.19
C VAL A 115 13.60 9.67 24.08
N LEU A 116 13.30 9.26 22.85
CA LEU A 116 12.42 8.12 22.58
C LEU A 116 12.94 6.84 23.24
N GLN A 117 12.07 6.20 24.02
CA GLN A 117 12.36 4.90 24.58
C GLN A 117 11.92 3.82 23.60
N ALA A 118 12.75 2.82 23.36
CA ALA A 118 12.49 1.81 22.34
C ALA A 118 12.84 0.41 22.83
N GLY A 119 12.02 -0.56 22.42
CA GLY A 119 12.22 -1.98 22.67
C GLY A 119 11.13 -2.61 23.54
N VAL A 120 10.92 -3.92 23.32
CA VAL A 120 9.85 -4.71 23.93
C VAL A 120 9.97 -4.81 25.45
N ASN A 121 11.16 -4.73 26.03
CA ASN A 121 11.30 -4.84 27.48
C ASN A 121 11.11 -3.49 28.17
N THR A 122 11.59 -2.41 27.56
CA THR A 122 11.56 -1.07 28.17
C THR A 122 10.18 -0.44 28.08
N VAL A 123 9.50 -0.55 26.92
CA VAL A 123 8.21 0.12 26.69
C VAL A 123 7.10 -0.34 27.65
N PRO A 124 6.85 -1.65 27.88
CA PRO A 124 5.84 -2.10 28.83
C PRO A 124 6.10 -1.61 30.26
N THR A 125 7.35 -1.64 30.72
CA THR A 125 7.68 -1.12 32.07
C THR A 125 7.37 0.37 32.20
N LEU A 126 7.44 1.15 31.11
CA LEU A 126 7.07 2.57 31.13
C LEU A 126 5.55 2.78 31.16
N VAL A 127 4.80 1.90 30.49
CA VAL A 127 3.32 1.90 30.49
C VAL A 127 2.80 1.48 31.87
N GLU A 128 3.36 0.42 32.45
CA GLU A 128 3.03 -0.03 33.82
C GLU A 128 3.28 1.06 34.86
N ASN A 129 4.36 1.83 34.69
CA ASN A 129 4.68 2.95 35.57
C ASN A 129 3.94 4.26 35.22
N LYS A 130 3.06 4.26 34.20
CA LYS A 130 2.36 5.46 33.68
C LYS A 130 3.29 6.64 33.34
N LYS A 131 4.45 6.32 32.77
CA LYS A 131 5.45 7.31 32.31
C LYS A 131 5.38 7.55 30.80
N ALA A 132 4.62 6.72 30.08
CA ALA A 132 4.41 6.88 28.65
C ALA A 132 3.31 7.92 28.39
N GLN A 133 3.51 8.75 27.38
CA GLN A 133 2.51 9.68 26.87
C GLN A 133 1.84 9.16 25.61
N LEU A 134 2.59 8.41 24.78
CA LEU A 134 2.12 7.78 23.56
C LEU A 134 2.98 6.56 23.26
N VAL A 135 2.33 5.44 22.96
CA VAL A 135 2.99 4.18 22.57
C VAL A 135 2.78 3.93 21.08
N VAL A 136 3.87 3.56 20.41
CA VAL A 136 3.89 3.25 18.98
C VAL A 136 4.28 1.80 18.83
N ILE A 137 3.39 1.04 18.20
CA ILE A 137 3.50 -0.38 17.97
C ILE A 137 3.62 -0.62 16.46
N VAL A 138 4.30 -1.68 16.09
CA VAL A 138 4.49 -2.05 14.68
C VAL A 138 3.60 -3.22 14.29
N HIS A 139 3.09 -3.20 13.07
CA HIS A 139 2.23 -4.27 12.55
C HIS A 139 2.97 -5.53 12.06
N ASP A 140 4.19 -5.41 11.54
CA ASP A 140 4.89 -6.42 10.75
C ASP A 140 5.90 -7.22 11.58
N MET A 141 5.54 -7.58 12.81
CA MET A 141 6.42 -8.28 13.74
C MET A 141 6.32 -9.80 13.62
N ASP A 142 7.45 -10.43 13.31
CA ASP A 142 7.64 -11.88 13.32
C ASP A 142 8.77 -12.22 14.30
N PRO A 143 8.50 -12.73 15.52
CA PRO A 143 7.26 -13.29 16.07
C PRO A 143 6.29 -12.25 16.69
N ILE A 144 4.98 -12.45 16.49
CA ILE A 144 3.92 -11.51 16.90
C ILE A 144 3.62 -11.55 18.41
N GLU A 145 3.92 -12.66 19.06
CA GLU A 145 3.70 -12.92 20.49
C GLU A 145 4.35 -11.88 21.40
N LEU A 146 5.45 -11.28 20.94
CA LEU A 146 6.17 -10.22 21.65
C LEU A 146 5.35 -8.95 21.86
N VAL A 147 4.31 -8.74 21.05
CA VAL A 147 3.58 -7.47 20.98
C VAL A 147 2.07 -7.64 21.19
N VAL A 148 1.53 -8.85 21.09
CA VAL A 148 0.08 -9.12 21.24
C VAL A 148 -0.52 -8.55 22.54
N PHE A 149 0.23 -8.57 23.64
CA PHE A 149 -0.26 -8.07 24.94
C PHE A 149 -0.20 -6.55 25.10
N LEU A 150 0.57 -5.83 24.26
CA LEU A 150 0.84 -4.41 24.43
C LEU A 150 -0.41 -3.52 24.23
N PRO A 151 -1.23 -3.69 23.17
CA PRO A 151 -2.46 -2.90 23.03
C PRO A 151 -3.40 -3.04 24.24
N ALA A 152 -3.58 -4.27 24.73
CA ALA A 152 -4.40 -4.54 25.91
C ALA A 152 -3.82 -3.90 27.19
N LEU A 153 -2.50 -3.92 27.36
CA LEU A 153 -1.82 -3.26 28.47
C LEU A 153 -2.00 -1.73 28.44
N CYS A 154 -1.82 -1.11 27.26
CA CYS A 154 -1.96 0.34 27.10
C CYS A 154 -3.39 0.79 27.41
N CYS A 155 -4.39 0.05 26.91
CA CYS A 155 -5.81 0.29 27.20
C CYS A 155 -6.12 0.16 28.71
N LYS A 156 -5.58 -0.87 29.38
CA LYS A 156 -5.76 -1.05 30.83
C LYS A 156 -5.15 0.09 31.66
N MET A 157 -4.03 0.65 31.20
CA MET A 157 -3.33 1.73 31.92
C MET A 157 -3.83 3.13 31.54
N GLY A 158 -4.57 3.27 30.44
CA GLY A 158 -5.12 4.53 29.92
C GLY A 158 -4.13 5.32 29.06
N ASP A 159 -3.07 4.68 28.57
CA ASP A 159 -2.06 5.30 27.72
C ASP A 159 -2.45 5.11 26.24
N PRO A 160 -2.43 6.18 25.41
CA PRO A 160 -2.80 6.06 24.00
C PRO A 160 -1.75 5.25 23.23
N TYR A 161 -2.22 4.37 22.34
CA TYR A 161 -1.36 3.53 21.51
C TYR A 161 -1.74 3.64 20.03
N CYS A 162 -0.77 3.44 19.14
CA CYS A 162 -1.02 3.42 17.70
C CYS A 162 -0.24 2.29 17.03
N ILE A 163 -0.77 1.76 15.93
CA ILE A 163 -0.14 0.70 15.14
C ILE A 163 0.37 1.31 13.82
N ILE A 164 1.68 1.22 13.55
CA ILE A 164 2.32 1.79 12.36
C ILE A 164 2.77 0.70 11.40
N LYS A 165 2.64 1.01 10.11
CA LYS A 165 3.19 0.18 9.03
C LYS A 165 4.71 0.35 8.87
N GLY A 166 5.45 -0.74 9.07
CA GLY A 166 6.83 -0.92 8.66
C GLY A 166 7.83 -0.82 9.81
N MET A 167 8.34 -1.95 10.28
CA MET A 167 9.32 -2.04 11.36
C MET A 167 10.65 -1.35 11.06
N ALA A 168 11.03 -1.37 9.78
CA ALA A 168 12.25 -0.73 9.32
C ALA A 168 12.17 0.79 9.47
N ARG A 169 10.97 1.37 9.28
CA ARG A 169 10.76 2.82 9.42
C ARG A 169 10.96 3.27 10.88
N LEU A 170 10.45 2.50 11.84
CA LEU A 170 10.73 2.75 13.26
C LEU A 170 12.19 2.49 13.61
N GLY A 171 12.80 1.43 13.05
CA GLY A 171 14.23 1.15 13.20
C GLY A 171 15.10 2.35 12.80
N HIS A 172 14.82 2.94 11.65
CA HIS A 172 15.53 4.13 11.16
C HIS A 172 15.45 5.34 12.09
N VAL A 173 14.37 5.49 12.89
CA VAL A 173 14.27 6.54 13.91
C VAL A 173 15.22 6.29 15.07
N VAL A 174 15.34 5.04 15.52
CA VAL A 174 16.10 4.65 16.72
C VAL A 174 17.57 4.28 16.39
N HIS A 175 18.02 4.48 15.14
CA HIS A 175 19.33 4.01 14.66
C HIS A 175 19.53 2.49 14.78
N ARG A 176 18.46 1.72 14.58
CA ARG A 176 18.47 0.24 14.53
C ARG A 176 18.02 -0.25 13.16
N LYS A 177 18.37 -1.47 12.80
CA LYS A 177 17.83 -2.10 11.57
C LYS A 177 16.31 -2.27 11.64
N THR A 178 15.83 -2.64 12.82
CA THR A 178 14.43 -2.90 13.11
C THR A 178 14.08 -2.41 14.51
N CYS A 179 12.83 -2.02 14.72
CA CYS A 179 12.30 -1.68 16.03
C CYS A 179 10.85 -2.15 16.13
N THR A 180 10.49 -2.74 17.26
CA THR A 180 9.18 -3.32 17.57
C THR A 180 8.20 -2.31 18.13
N THR A 181 8.68 -1.53 19.10
CA THR A 181 7.88 -0.64 19.93
C THR A 181 8.71 0.59 20.31
N ILE A 182 8.07 1.74 20.27
CA ILE A 182 8.63 3.03 20.68
C ILE A 182 7.64 3.70 21.63
N ALA A 183 8.13 4.39 22.64
CA ALA A 183 7.32 5.19 23.55
C ALA A 183 7.87 6.61 23.66
N PHE A 184 6.96 7.58 23.63
CA PHE A 184 7.22 8.95 24.05
C PHE A 184 7.04 9.02 25.56
N THR A 185 8.08 9.38 26.31
CA THR A 185 7.99 9.54 27.77
C THR A 185 7.84 11.00 28.17
N GLN A 186 8.73 11.85 27.67
CA GLN A 186 8.72 13.28 27.90
C GLN A 186 8.93 13.99 26.56
N VAL A 187 8.22 15.10 26.36
CA VAL A 187 8.25 15.90 25.14
C VAL A 187 8.45 17.36 25.54
N ASN A 188 9.27 18.08 24.76
CA ASN A 188 9.56 19.49 24.99
C ASN A 188 8.27 20.32 24.88
N SER A 189 8.20 21.43 25.61
CA SER A 189 7.01 22.32 25.62
C SER A 189 6.57 22.76 24.23
N GLU A 190 7.51 22.96 23.30
CA GLU A 190 7.26 23.35 21.91
C GLU A 190 6.41 22.32 21.15
N ASP A 191 6.69 21.02 21.34
CA ASP A 191 6.03 19.94 20.60
C ASP A 191 4.83 19.35 21.35
N LYS A 192 4.59 19.74 22.62
CA LYS A 192 3.44 19.25 23.41
C LYS A 192 2.10 19.46 22.68
N ARG A 193 1.93 20.61 22.01
CA ARG A 193 0.71 20.90 21.23
C ARG A 193 0.58 20.00 20.01
N ALA A 194 1.68 19.69 19.33
CA ALA A 194 1.68 18.79 18.18
C ALA A 194 1.38 17.35 18.61
N LEU A 195 1.98 16.91 19.72
CA LEU A 195 1.73 15.59 20.30
C LEU A 195 0.27 15.45 20.76
N ALA A 196 -0.29 16.46 21.45
CA ALA A 196 -1.67 16.42 21.92
C ALA A 196 -2.69 16.20 20.79
N LYS A 197 -2.49 16.87 19.64
CA LYS A 197 -3.32 16.65 18.45
C LYS A 197 -3.21 15.23 17.89
N LEU A 198 -2.00 14.67 17.89
CA LEU A 198 -1.80 13.28 17.46
C LEU A 198 -2.45 12.30 18.43
N VAL A 199 -2.31 12.53 19.73
CA VAL A 199 -2.94 11.71 20.77
C VAL A 199 -4.45 11.75 20.64
N GLU A 200 -5.06 12.92 20.40
CA GLU A 200 -6.50 13.06 20.23
C GLU A 200 -7.02 12.26 19.02
N ALA A 201 -6.35 12.36 17.87
CA ALA A 201 -6.68 11.57 16.68
C ALA A 201 -6.51 10.06 16.91
N ILE A 202 -5.42 9.65 17.57
CA ILE A 202 -5.13 8.24 17.85
C ILE A 202 -6.14 7.63 18.82
N ARG A 203 -6.57 8.38 19.84
CA ARG A 203 -7.60 7.93 20.79
C ARG A 203 -8.93 7.65 20.09
N THR A 204 -9.32 8.53 19.17
CA THR A 204 -10.55 8.34 18.38
C THR A 204 -10.45 7.11 17.47
N ASP A 205 -9.27 6.84 16.92
CA ASP A 205 -9.06 5.68 16.03
C ASP A 205 -8.97 4.32 16.76
N TYR A 206 -8.43 4.28 17.99
CA TYR A 206 -8.05 3.00 18.65
C TYR A 206 -8.75 2.71 19.98
N ASP A 207 -9.18 3.72 20.74
CA ASP A 207 -9.85 3.51 22.03
C ASP A 207 -11.37 3.34 21.85
N ASP A 208 -12.00 4.13 20.97
CA ASP A 208 -13.45 4.06 20.69
C ASP A 208 -13.84 2.82 19.85
N ASP A 209 -12.92 2.37 18.99
CA ASP A 209 -13.11 1.23 18.08
C ASP A 209 -12.89 -0.14 18.73
N MET A 210 -12.54 -0.24 20.02
CA MET A 210 -12.37 -1.53 20.72
C MET A 210 -13.63 -2.41 20.72
N THR A 211 -14.81 -1.88 20.38
CA THR A 211 -15.99 -2.71 20.09
C THR A 211 -15.85 -3.53 18.79
N THR A 212 -15.07 -3.06 17.81
CA THR A 212 -14.73 -3.80 16.58
C THR A 212 -13.63 -4.84 16.79
N SER A 213 -12.86 -4.78 17.90
CA SER A 213 -11.93 -5.85 18.29
C SER A 213 -12.63 -7.13 18.74
N ALA A 214 -13.97 -7.20 18.71
CA ALA A 214 -14.72 -8.44 18.86
C ALA A 214 -14.99 -9.15 17.51
N PHE A 215 -14.78 -8.46 16.37
CA PHE A 215 -14.94 -9.08 15.06
C PHE A 215 -13.72 -9.94 14.72
N THR A 216 -13.93 -11.25 14.72
CA THR A 216 -13.00 -12.17 14.06
C THR A 216 -12.87 -11.74 12.60
N GLY A 217 -11.63 -11.56 12.12
CA GLY A 217 -11.41 -11.16 10.74
C GLY A 217 -12.05 -12.18 9.80
N GLU A 218 -12.98 -11.72 8.96
CA GLU A 218 -13.61 -12.59 7.98
C GLU A 218 -12.58 -13.10 6.98
N ALA A 219 -12.65 -14.39 6.65
CA ALA A 219 -11.79 -14.97 5.64
C ALA A 219 -12.11 -14.32 4.28
N THR A 220 -11.20 -13.47 3.79
CA THR A 220 -11.33 -12.76 2.50
C THR A 220 -11.61 -13.67 1.29
N SER A 221 -11.32 -14.98 1.39
CA SER A 221 -11.67 -15.98 0.38
C SER A 221 -13.18 -16.20 0.20
N LEU A 222 -14.03 -15.85 1.18
CA LEU A 222 -15.49 -15.90 1.02
C LEU A 222 -15.99 -14.74 0.16
N VAL A 223 -15.44 -13.53 0.32
CA VAL A 223 -15.87 -12.33 -0.41
C VAL A 223 -15.47 -12.38 -1.90
N GLN A 224 -14.28 -12.89 -2.23
CA GLN A 224 -13.86 -13.05 -3.63
C GLN A 224 -14.54 -14.24 -4.34
N ASN A 225 -14.94 -15.29 -3.61
CA ASN A 225 -15.74 -16.38 -4.19
C ASN A 225 -17.20 -15.99 -4.42
N GLN A 226 -17.74 -14.99 -3.72
CA GLN A 226 -19.10 -14.48 -3.99
C GLN A 226 -19.19 -13.75 -5.34
N GLY A 227 -18.08 -13.17 -5.83
CA GLY A 227 -17.96 -12.63 -7.21
C GLY A 227 -17.72 -13.71 -8.29
N LEU A 228 -17.50 -14.96 -7.87
CA LEU A 228 -17.41 -16.15 -8.73
C LEU A 228 -18.65 -17.03 -8.53
N THR A 229 -19.84 -16.43 -8.51
CA THR A 229 -21.01 -17.15 -8.99
C THR A 229 -20.77 -17.42 -10.47
N LEU A 230 -20.25 -18.62 -10.76
CA LEU A 230 -20.03 -19.14 -12.11
C LEU A 230 -21.27 -18.85 -12.97
N PRO A 231 -21.13 -18.30 -14.20
CA PRO A 231 -22.24 -18.35 -15.13
C PRO A 231 -22.66 -19.82 -15.29
N SER A 232 -23.97 -20.08 -15.28
CA SER A 232 -24.58 -21.39 -14.99
C SER A 232 -24.28 -22.53 -15.99
N TRP A 233 -23.45 -22.28 -17.01
CA TRP A 233 -23.08 -23.23 -18.06
C TRP A 233 -22.07 -24.31 -17.63
N LYS A 234 -21.37 -24.15 -16.49
CA LYS A 234 -20.56 -25.24 -15.88
C LYS A 234 -21.38 -26.05 -14.87
N ARG A 235 -22.53 -26.58 -15.30
CA ARG A 235 -23.24 -27.65 -14.57
C ARG A 235 -23.73 -28.73 -15.53
N GLN A 236 -22.84 -29.21 -16.39
CA GLN A 236 -22.99 -30.51 -17.06
C GLN A 236 -21.65 -31.25 -16.94
N ARG A 237 -21.56 -32.13 -15.94
CA ARG A 237 -20.57 -33.20 -15.94
C ARG A 237 -21.09 -34.29 -16.88
N PRO A 238 -20.38 -34.67 -17.95
CA PRO A 238 -20.60 -35.98 -18.54
C PRO A 238 -20.21 -37.02 -17.49
N LYS A 239 -21.17 -37.83 -17.05
CA LYS A 239 -20.90 -39.07 -16.31
C LYS A 239 -20.39 -40.08 -17.33
N SER A 240 -19.10 -40.40 -17.31
CA SER A 240 -18.51 -41.70 -17.69
C SER A 240 -17.01 -41.53 -17.93
N CYS A 241 -16.28 -42.64 -17.74
CA CYS A 241 -14.87 -42.85 -18.04
C CYS A 241 -13.88 -42.47 -16.92
N LEU A 242 -13.86 -43.29 -15.86
CA LEU A 242 -12.62 -43.61 -15.15
C LEU A 242 -11.84 -44.62 -16.02
N PRO A 243 -10.59 -44.35 -16.42
CA PRO A 243 -9.68 -45.38 -16.87
C PRO A 243 -9.02 -46.02 -15.64
N ASN A 244 -9.26 -47.32 -15.44
CA ASN A 244 -8.39 -48.14 -14.62
C ASN A 244 -6.97 -48.09 -15.16
N TRP A 245 -5.99 -48.00 -14.26
CA TRP A 245 -4.59 -48.30 -14.52
C TRP A 245 -3.98 -48.95 -13.27
N PRO A 246 -2.90 -49.71 -13.46
CA PRO A 246 -2.83 -51.15 -13.30
C PRO A 246 -2.64 -51.63 -11.85
#